data_AF-A0AAW0LY41-F1
#
_entry.id   AF-A0AAW0LY41-F1
#
_cell.length_a   1.000
_cell.length_b   1.000
_cell.length_c   1.000
_cell.angle_alpha   90.00
_cell.angle_beta   90.00
_cell.angle_gamma   90.00
#
_symmetry.space_group_name_H-M   'P 1'
#
loop_
_entity.id
_entity.type
_entity.pdbx_description
1 polymer ?
#
loop_
_entity_poly.entity_id
_entity_poly.type
_entity_poly.pdbx_seq_one_letter_code
_entity_poly.pdbx_strand_id
1 'polypeptide(L)'
;CILSSCREHDNFSEYEVCEGVSHGEGQQSIIFHVYFNEDNSEVNCKCRLFEFNGRVCRHQILVFIHRKIYRILDKYILNRWNKNVKRRHTKV
;
A
#
# COMPACT_ATOMS: atom_id res chain seq x y z
N CYS A 1 9.69 7.28 0.43
CA CYS A 1 9.03 6.80 1.66
C CYS A 1 10.06 6.05 2.49
N ILE A 2 10.10 6.31 3.79
CA ILE A 2 11.03 5.69 4.73
C ILE A 2 10.17 5.16 5.88
N LEU A 3 10.36 3.90 6.25
CA LEU A 3 9.72 3.33 7.43
C LEU A 3 10.42 3.92 8.66
N SER A 4 9.70 4.72 9.45
CA SER A 4 10.25 5.45 10.60
C SER A 4 10.09 4.67 11.90
N SER A 5 8.98 3.95 12.06
CA SER A 5 8.74 3.12 13.24
C SER A 5 7.77 1.98 12.94
N CYS A 6 7.77 0.97 13.81
CA CYS A 6 6.86 -0.17 13.81
C CYS A 6 6.44 -0.45 15.25
N ARG A 7 5.13 -0.61 15.48
CA ARG A 7 4.53 -1.02 16.75
C ARG A 7 3.71 -2.28 16.52
N GLU A 8 4.00 -3.32 17.28
CA GLU A 8 3.30 -4.60 17.17
C GLU A 8 2.26 -4.72 18.27
N HIS A 9 1.07 -5.16 17.90
CA HIS A 9 -0.04 -5.48 18.79
C HIS A 9 -0.45 -6.94 18.55
N ASP A 10 -1.31 -7.50 19.41
CA ASP A 10 -1.65 -8.92 19.36
C ASP A 10 -2.21 -9.39 18.00
N ASN A 11 -3.01 -8.55 17.33
CA ASN A 11 -3.70 -8.91 16.08
C ASN A 11 -3.29 -8.04 14.87
N PHE A 12 -2.47 -7.01 15.07
CA PHE A 12 -2.07 -6.10 14.01
C PHE A 12 -0.75 -5.41 14.32
N SER A 13 -0.10 -4.92 13.27
CA SER A 13 1.10 -4.09 13.36
C SER A 13 0.82 -2.71 12.78
N GLU A 14 1.21 -1.66 13.49
CA GLU A 14 1.15 -0.27 13.03
C GLU A 14 2.54 0.19 12.57
N TYR A 15 2.60 0.81 11.39
CA TYR A 15 3.80 1.36 10.79
C TYR A 15 3.65 2.85 10.56
N GLU A 16 4.68 3.59 10.91
CA GLU A 16 4.82 4.98 10.51
C GLU A 16 5.74 5.05 9.29
N VAL A 17 5.26 5.71 8.24
CA VAL A 17 6.00 5.87 6.99
C VAL A 17 6.15 7.36 6.69
N CYS A 18 7.38 7.84 6.82
CA CYS A 18 7.76 9.19 6.44
C CYS A 18 7.83 9.35 4.92
N GLU A 19 7.30 10.45 4.42
CA GLU A 19 7.37 10.84 3.02
C GLU A 19 7.74 12.31 2.89
N GLY A 20 8.81 12.61 2.15
CA GLY A 20 9.12 13.96 1.73
C GLY A 20 8.17 14.41 0.62
N VAL A 21 7.50 15.52 0.83
CA VAL A 21 6.65 16.20 -0.15
C VAL A 21 7.28 17.55 -0.45
N SER A 22 7.56 17.80 -1.73
CA SER A 22 8.02 19.09 -2.21
C SER A 22 6.82 20.03 -2.38
N HIS A 23 6.80 21.14 -1.64
CA HIS A 23 5.82 22.20 -1.83
C HIS A 23 6.56 23.52 -2.04
N GLY A 24 6.62 23.98 -3.30
CA GLY A 24 7.44 25.14 -3.68
C GLY A 24 8.93 24.88 -3.45
N GLU A 25 9.63 25.83 -2.82
CA GLU A 25 11.07 25.74 -2.51
C GLU A 25 11.37 24.95 -1.21
N GLY A 26 10.34 24.52 -0.47
CA GLY A 26 10.47 23.78 0.79
C GLY A 26 10.30 22.27 0.64
N GLN A 27 11.07 21.51 1.43
CA GLN A 27 10.81 20.09 1.66
C GLN A 27 10.09 19.91 3.00
N GLN A 28 8.91 19.29 2.97
CA GLN A 28 8.18 18.94 4.19
C GLN A 28 8.00 17.42 4.28
N SER A 29 8.29 16.84 5.45
CA SER A 29 8.04 15.42 5.70
C SER A 29 6.67 15.21 6.33
N ILE A 30 5.87 14.34 5.73
CA ILE A 30 4.57 13.89 6.25
C ILE A 30 4.71 12.44 6.73
N ILE A 31 4.07 12.12 7.85
CA ILE A 31 4.00 10.74 8.37
C ILE A 31 2.67 10.12 7.96
N PHE A 32 2.72 8.94 7.36
CA PHE A 32 1.55 8.13 7.04
C PHE A 32 1.49 6.91 7.95
N HIS A 33 0.33 6.66 8.55
CA HIS A 33 0.06 5.45 9.32
C HIS A 33 -0.41 4.33 8.38
N VAL A 34 0.20 3.16 8.52
CA VAL A 34 -0.14 1.94 7.80
C VAL A 34 -0.37 0.83 8.81
N TYR A 35 -1.50 0.14 8.69
CA TYR A 35 -1.88 -0.95 9.57
C TYR A 35 -1.80 -2.26 8.79
N PHE A 36 -1.10 -3.24 9.36
CA PHE A 36 -1.02 -4.59 8.87
C PHE A 36 -1.83 -5.50 9.80
N ASN A 37 -2.82 -6.20 9.27
CA ASN A 37 -3.60 -7.19 10.03
C ASN A 37 -2.90 -8.55 9.92
N GLU A 38 -2.58 -9.16 11.06
CA GLU A 38 -1.82 -10.41 11.12
C GLU A 38 -2.67 -11.62 10.69
N ASP A 39 -3.98 -11.62 10.99
CA ASP A 39 -4.89 -12.74 10.70
C ASP A 39 -5.11 -12.96 9.20
N ASN A 40 -5.21 -11.88 8.43
CA ASN A 40 -5.60 -11.93 7.02
C ASN A 40 -4.57 -11.32 6.05
N SER A 41 -3.40 -10.94 6.59
CA SER A 41 -2.30 -10.29 5.86
C SER A 41 -2.75 -9.06 5.05
N GLU A 42 -3.72 -8.29 5.57
CA GLU A 42 -4.19 -7.06 4.96
C GLU A 42 -3.36 -5.87 5.38
N VAL A 43 -3.09 -5.00 4.41
CA VAL A 43 -2.43 -3.73 4.64
C VAL A 43 -3.39 -2.60 4.30
N ASN A 44 -3.61 -1.72 5.26
CA ASN A 44 -4.47 -0.55 5.14
C ASN A 44 -3.66 0.71 5.44
N CYS A 45 -3.60 1.64 4.49
CA CYS A 45 -2.89 2.91 4.68
C CYS A 45 -3.87 4.07 4.74
N LYS A 46 -3.65 5.00 5.69
CA LYS A 46 -4.49 6.20 5.85
C LYS A 46 -4.48 7.14 4.63
N CYS A 47 -3.61 6.95 3.64
CA CYS A 47 -3.69 7.66 2.36
C CYS A 47 -4.91 7.27 1.51
N ARG A 48 -5.58 6.15 1.81
CA ARG A 48 -6.80 5.64 1.17
C ARG A 48 -6.74 5.43 -0.35
N LEU A 49 -5.55 5.36 -0.95
CA LEU A 49 -5.41 5.19 -2.41
C LEU A 49 -6.03 3.87 -2.92
N PHE A 50 -6.09 2.84 -2.08
CA PHE A 50 -6.70 1.58 -2.48
C PHE A 50 -8.22 1.72 -2.51
N GLU A 51 -8.83 2.41 -1.56
CA GLU A 51 -10.26 2.65 -1.48
C GLU A 51 -10.74 3.57 -2.60
N PHE A 52 -9.98 4.61 -2.93
CA PHE A 52 -10.33 5.55 -3.99
C PHE A 52 -10.05 5.00 -5.39
N ASN A 53 -8.87 4.41 -5.59
CA ASN A 53 -8.37 4.08 -6.92
C ASN A 53 -8.11 2.60 -7.11
N GLY A 54 -8.38 1.75 -6.12
CA GLY A 54 -8.15 0.30 -6.16
C GLY A 54 -6.70 -0.08 -6.43
N ARG A 55 -5.74 0.77 -6.07
CA ARG A 55 -4.30 0.53 -6.26
C ARG A 55 -3.62 0.54 -4.90
N VAL A 56 -2.76 -0.45 -4.68
CA VAL A 56 -1.88 -0.48 -3.51
C VAL A 56 -0.96 0.73 -3.57
N CYS A 57 -0.91 1.53 -2.51
CA CYS A 57 -0.02 2.70 -2.47
C CYS A 57 1.42 2.29 -2.18
N ARG A 58 2.38 3.19 -2.46
CA ARG A 58 3.79 2.98 -2.13
C ARG A 58 4.04 2.70 -0.63
N HIS A 59 3.21 3.24 0.27
CA HIS A 59 3.34 2.99 1.72
C HIS A 59 2.97 1.55 2.06
N GLN A 60 1.89 1.02 1.48
CA GLN A 60 1.51 -0.39 1.63
C GLN A 60 2.57 -1.32 1.02
N ILE A 61 3.09 -0.98 -0.16
CA ILE A 61 4.20 -1.74 -0.80
C ILE A 61 5.42 -1.81 0.12
N LEU A 62 5.78 -0.70 0.77
CA LEU A 62 6.91 -0.66 1.70
C LEU A 62 6.71 -1.63 2.88
N VAL A 63 5.50 -1.68 3.45
CA VAL A 63 5.15 -2.61 4.52
C VAL A 63 5.17 -4.07 4.02
N PHE A 64 4.66 -4.34 2.82
CA PHE A 64 4.75 -5.68 2.22
C PHE A 64 6.19 -6.15 2.06
N ILE A 65 7.08 -5.28 1.55
CA ILE A 65 8.51 -5.59 1.42
C ILE A 65 9.14 -5.85 2.79
N HIS A 66 8.82 -5.01 3.79
CA HIS A 66 9.33 -5.17 5.15
C HIS A 66 8.89 -6.50 5.78
N ARG A 67 7.62 -6.89 5.61
CA ARG A 67 7.06 -8.19 6.04
C ARG A 67 7.48 -9.36 5.14
N LYS A 68 8.32 -9.14 4.12
CA LYS A 68 8.76 -10.15 3.13
C LYS A 68 7.61 -10.85 2.41
N ILE A 69 6.50 -10.13 2.20
CA ILE A 69 5.32 -10.61 1.47
C ILE A 69 5.46 -10.17 0.02
N TYR A 70 5.93 -11.09 -0.84
CA TYR A 70 6.14 -10.82 -2.26
C TYR A 70 4.97 -11.24 -3.14
N ARG A 71 4.04 -12.03 -2.59
CA ARG A 71 2.81 -12.43 -3.27
C ARG A 71 1.68 -11.52 -2.82
N ILE A 72 1.33 -10.57 -3.68
CA ILE A 72 0.14 -9.74 -3.49
C ILE A 72 -1.09 -10.65 -3.54
N LEU A 73 -1.92 -10.62 -2.50
CA LEU A 73 -3.18 -11.38 -2.44
C LEU A 73 -4.09 -10.97 -3.60
N ASP A 74 -4.82 -11.93 -4.18
CA ASP A 74 -5.66 -11.71 -5.37
C ASP A 74 -6.68 -10.58 -5.18
N LYS A 75 -7.13 -10.32 -3.94
CA LYS A 75 -8.01 -9.20 -3.59
C LYS A 75 -7.46 -7.81 -3.96
N TYR A 76 -6.13 -7.67 -4.04
CA TYR A 76 -5.48 -6.43 -4.47
C TYR A 76 -5.30 -6.35 -5.99
N ILE A 77 -5.50 -7.45 -6.72
CA ILE A 77 -5.38 -7.53 -8.18
C ILE A 77 -6.75 -7.30 -8.81
N LEU A 78 -7.14 -6.04 -8.94
CA LEU A 78 -8.41 -5.71 -9.58
C LEU A 78 -8.39 -6.03 -11.08
N ASN A 79 -9.51 -6.51 -11.63
CA ASN A 79 -9.64 -6.96 -13.02
C ASN A 79 -9.16 -5.94 -14.06
N ARG A 80 -9.23 -4.63 -13.77
CA ARG A 80 -8.71 -3.58 -14.67
C ARG A 80 -7.17 -3.56 -14.78
N TRP A 81 -6.44 -4.13 -13.83
CA TRP A 81 -4.97 -4.25 -13.85
C TRP A 81 -4.50 -5.62 -14.34
N ASN A 82 -5.39 -6.60 -14.36
CA ASN A 82 -5.05 -7.95 -14.77
C ASN A 82 -4.90 -8.00 -16.31
N LYS A 83 -3.67 -8.25 -16.77
CA LYS A 83 -3.34 -8.41 -18.20
C LYS A 83 -3.97 -9.64 -18.83
N ASN A 84 -4.37 -10.63 -18.02
CA ASN A 84 -4.96 -11.89 -18.47
C ASN A 84 -6.49 -11.80 -18.61
N VAL A 85 -7.10 -10.65 -18.31
CA VAL A 85 -8.53 -10.44 -18.51
C VAL A 85 -8.78 -10.02 -19.97
N LYS A 86 -9.51 -10.85 -20.71
CA LYS A 86 -9.97 -10.52 -22.07
C LYS A 86 -10.91 -9.30 -22.01
N ARG A 87 -10.51 -8.18 -22.60
CA ARG A 87 -11.34 -6.97 -22.71
C ARG A 87 -12.06 -6.97 -24.06
N ARG A 88 -13.31 -6.49 -24.09
CA ARG A 88 -14.11 -6.41 -25.33
C ARG A 88 -13.42 -5.60 -26.45
N HIS A 89 -12.56 -4.66 -26.10
CA HIS A 89 -11.80 -3.85 -27.05
C HIS A 89 -10.50 -4.49 -27.55
N THR A 90 -10.14 -5.69 -27.08
CA THR A 90 -8.95 -6.44 -27.55
C THR A 90 -9.31 -7.44 -28.65
N LYS A 91 -10.43 -7.24 -29.35
CA LYS A 91 -10.66 -7.89 -30.64
C LYS A 91 -9.77 -7.18 -31.67
N VAL A 92 -8.57 -7.73 -31.87
CA VAL A 92 -7.78 -7.51 -33.09
C VAL A 92 -8.22 -8.58 -34.08
#